data_AF-A0A3A4PK44-F1
#
_entry.id   AF-A0A3A4PK44-F1
#
_cell.length_a   1.000
_cell.length_b   1.000
_cell.length_c   1.000
_cell.angle_alpha   90.00
_cell.angle_beta   90.00
_cell.angle_gamma   90.00
#
_symmetry.space_group_name_H-M   'P 1'
#
loop_
_entity.id
_entity.type
_entity.pdbx_description
1 polymer ?
#
loop_
_entity_poly.entity_id
_entity_poly.type
_entity_poly.pdbx_seq_one_letter_code
_entity_poly.pdbx_strand_id
1 'polypeptide(L)'
;MSRMGGAGINPIKAGASPHFREGRVKSLPSFLSVDLRRIKPFSEVTRYGYAVGRIRVLEMQMLNNQRTERLIDADFEGALNILDELDMGDYLAGAKLARDVDVDLTAFLCRVYSTLAEALPRGSIIMDFFLCRYDFHNLKALLKARIEGQDAPQGLLEGLGTIGLEALRRGVENPAELPSPFKEAMEDAAELTSPQELDTLMEKHFLTYRLFLARREGSPFVVDFARASIDLANLKLVIRARLLSKEREFLEAMIVKGGFVPAVNLLDLYADPPEIMAKKLEANIYYSKLLEIAESEDRVVRLSDFDRRSDDQLMDMVRGMKRVSVGVEPIFAYLRARENEVLVVRTILISKLHNIPPAAIEKALRKLYIE
;
A
#
# COMPACT_ATOMS: atom_id res chain seq x y z
N MET A 1 -22.94 -29.29 -25.40
CA MET A 1 -21.77 -30.20 -25.43
C MET A 1 -20.78 -29.55 -26.39
N SER A 2 -19.58 -29.08 -26.03
CA SER A 2 -18.70 -29.45 -24.94
C SER A 2 -17.73 -28.30 -24.64
N ARG A 3 -17.40 -28.20 -23.35
CA ARG A 3 -16.44 -27.34 -22.65
C ARG A 3 -15.12 -27.10 -23.40
N MET A 4 -14.66 -25.85 -23.44
CA MET A 4 -13.23 -25.52 -23.35
C MET A 4 -12.99 -24.89 -21.98
N GLY A 5 -12.38 -25.67 -21.09
CA GLY A 5 -11.91 -25.19 -19.80
C GLY A 5 -10.69 -24.30 -19.99
N GLY A 6 -10.80 -23.05 -19.53
CA GLY A 6 -9.63 -22.20 -19.32
C GLY A 6 -8.81 -22.81 -18.19
N ALA A 7 -7.65 -23.37 -18.53
CA ALA A 7 -6.65 -23.76 -17.54
C ALA A 7 -6.17 -22.49 -16.83
N GLY A 8 -6.54 -22.32 -15.56
CA GLY A 8 -6.04 -21.25 -14.70
C GLY A 8 -4.53 -21.40 -14.55
N ILE A 9 -3.77 -20.54 -15.22
CA ILE A 9 -2.32 -20.45 -15.02
C ILE A 9 -2.12 -19.71 -13.71
N ASN A 10 -1.69 -20.42 -12.67
CA ASN A 10 -1.23 -19.86 -11.40
C ASN A 10 0.06 -19.03 -11.67
N PRO A 11 0.02 -17.70 -11.55
CA PRO A 11 1.18 -16.86 -11.83
C PRO A 11 2.26 -16.90 -10.74
N ILE A 12 1.99 -17.50 -9.58
CA ILE A 12 2.94 -17.67 -8.47
C ILE A 12 3.94 -18.81 -8.75
N LYS A 13 3.62 -19.79 -9.61
CA LYS A 13 4.46 -20.99 -9.81
C LYS A 13 5.48 -20.95 -10.96
N ALA A 14 5.68 -19.85 -11.68
CA ALA A 14 6.69 -19.77 -12.74
C ALA A 14 7.80 -18.76 -12.42
N GLY A 15 8.81 -19.23 -11.68
CA GLY A 15 10.02 -18.48 -11.33
C GLY A 15 10.98 -18.25 -12.50
N ALA A 16 10.64 -17.35 -13.42
CA ALA A 16 11.58 -16.85 -14.41
C ALA A 16 11.48 -15.33 -14.60
N SER A 17 12.52 -14.60 -14.15
CA SER A 17 12.90 -13.33 -14.76
C SER A 17 14.38 -13.00 -14.50
N PRO A 18 15.02 -12.27 -15.43
CA PRO A 18 16.44 -12.43 -15.75
C PRO A 18 17.38 -11.65 -14.84
N HIS A 19 18.63 -12.10 -14.85
CA HIS A 19 19.77 -11.62 -14.06
C HIS A 19 20.03 -10.12 -14.13
N PHE A 20 20.33 -9.51 -12.97
CA PHE A 20 21.24 -8.37 -12.88
C PHE A 20 22.02 -8.40 -11.56
N ARG A 21 23.36 -8.21 -11.65
CA ARG A 21 24.36 -8.41 -10.59
C ARG A 21 24.59 -7.16 -9.71
N GLU A 22 25.14 -7.45 -8.52
CA GLU A 22 25.28 -6.66 -7.29
C GLU A 22 26.33 -5.53 -7.25
N GLY A 23 26.21 -4.64 -6.25
CA GLY A 23 27.31 -3.80 -5.74
C GLY A 23 26.99 -3.15 -4.38
N ARG A 24 27.89 -3.32 -3.39
CA ARG A 24 27.79 -2.98 -1.94
C ARG A 24 27.71 -1.47 -1.64
N VAL A 25 27.06 -1.11 -0.54
CA VAL A 25 26.51 0.24 -0.26
C VAL A 25 27.24 0.96 0.90
N LYS A 26 27.66 2.22 0.69
CA LYS A 26 28.20 3.17 1.70
C LYS A 26 27.40 4.49 1.79
N SER A 27 26.24 4.60 1.15
CA SER A 27 25.29 5.74 1.16
C SER A 27 23.86 5.25 0.90
N LEU A 28 22.80 6.09 0.87
CA LEU A 28 21.48 5.62 0.40
C LEU A 28 21.65 4.89 -0.94
N PRO A 29 21.08 3.68 -1.11
CA PRO A 29 21.21 3.00 -2.38
C PRO A 29 20.56 3.81 -3.50
N SER A 30 21.29 4.00 -4.61
CA SER A 30 20.85 4.78 -5.78
C SER A 30 19.59 4.24 -6.49
N PHE A 31 19.03 3.12 -6.02
CA PHE A 31 17.80 2.51 -6.54
C PHE A 31 16.52 2.92 -5.78
N LEU A 32 16.64 3.55 -4.60
CA LEU A 32 15.50 4.19 -3.94
C LEU A 32 15.31 5.63 -4.43
N SER A 33 16.36 6.24 -4.99
CA SER A 33 16.21 7.38 -5.89
C SER A 33 15.68 6.85 -7.22
N VAL A 34 14.48 7.28 -7.62
CA VAL A 34 13.97 6.97 -8.95
C VAL A 34 14.87 7.68 -9.98
N ASP A 35 15.70 6.92 -10.69
CA ASP A 35 16.44 7.46 -11.83
C ASP A 35 15.47 7.72 -12.98
N LEU A 36 15.07 8.98 -13.12
CA LEU A 36 14.17 9.43 -14.18
C LEU A 36 14.68 9.06 -15.58
N ARG A 37 15.99 8.81 -15.75
CA ARG A 37 16.57 8.37 -17.03
C ARG A 37 16.21 6.92 -17.40
N ARG A 38 15.86 6.08 -16.41
CA ARG A 38 15.42 4.69 -16.64
C ARG A 38 13.96 4.61 -17.08
N ILE A 39 13.18 5.64 -16.78
CA ILE A 39 11.80 5.78 -17.25
C ILE A 39 11.85 6.20 -18.71
N LYS A 40 11.11 5.49 -19.56
CA LYS A 40 10.94 5.86 -20.97
C LYS A 40 9.59 6.57 -21.10
N PRO A 41 9.50 7.91 -20.95
CA PRO A 41 8.24 8.67 -20.90
C PRO A 41 7.39 8.60 -22.20
N PHE A 42 7.86 7.88 -23.22
CA PHE A 42 7.19 7.71 -24.50
C PHE A 42 6.85 6.24 -24.82
N SER A 43 6.93 5.31 -23.85
CA SER A 43 6.33 3.99 -24.05
C SER A 43 4.81 4.14 -24.10
N GLU A 44 4.24 3.98 -25.29
CA GLU A 44 2.78 3.89 -25.53
C GLU A 44 1.99 5.18 -25.28
N VAL A 45 2.46 6.31 -25.83
CA VAL A 45 1.76 7.63 -25.77
C VAL A 45 0.29 7.53 -26.16
N THR A 46 -0.02 6.80 -27.23
CA THR A 46 -1.38 6.60 -27.73
C THR A 46 -2.24 5.75 -26.79
N ARG A 47 -1.63 4.89 -25.98
CA ARG A 47 -2.34 4.02 -25.03
C ARG A 47 -2.84 4.85 -23.85
N TYR A 48 -1.98 5.65 -23.22
CA TYR A 48 -2.30 6.33 -21.96
C TYR A 48 -2.64 7.82 -22.09
N GLY A 49 -2.49 8.43 -23.27
CA GLY A 49 -2.66 9.88 -23.45
C GLY A 49 -4.01 10.45 -22.98
N TYR A 50 -5.13 9.77 -23.26
CA TYR A 50 -6.45 10.21 -22.80
C TYR A 50 -6.58 10.19 -21.27
N ALA A 51 -6.17 9.08 -20.64
CA ALA A 51 -6.15 8.96 -19.18
C ALA A 51 -5.25 10.01 -18.54
N VAL A 52 -4.07 10.26 -19.11
CA VAL A 52 -3.15 11.31 -18.64
C VAL A 52 -3.80 12.69 -18.73
N GLY A 53 -4.44 13.03 -19.85
CA GLY A 53 -5.16 14.31 -19.97
C GLY A 53 -6.25 14.48 -18.91
N ARG A 54 -7.02 13.42 -18.63
CA ARG A 54 -8.08 13.43 -17.62
C ARG A 54 -7.53 13.61 -16.21
N ILE A 55 -6.47 12.89 -15.83
CA ILE A 55 -5.89 13.05 -14.48
C ILE A 55 -5.31 14.45 -14.25
N ARG A 56 -4.76 15.13 -15.27
CA ARG A 56 -4.20 16.48 -15.08
C ARG A 56 -5.26 17.51 -14.70
N VAL A 57 -6.49 17.33 -15.17
CA VAL A 57 -7.64 18.15 -14.75
C VAL A 57 -8.05 17.79 -13.32
N LEU A 58 -8.11 16.49 -13.00
CA LEU A 58 -8.49 16.01 -11.67
C LEU A 58 -7.47 16.37 -10.58
N GLU A 59 -6.18 16.45 -10.91
CA GLU A 59 -5.11 16.91 -10.00
C GLU A 59 -5.38 18.31 -9.43
N MET A 60 -6.17 19.16 -10.11
CA MET A 60 -6.55 20.49 -9.63
C MET A 60 -7.55 20.47 -8.46
N GLN A 61 -8.23 19.34 -8.25
CA GLN A 61 -9.21 19.15 -7.16
C GLN A 61 -8.60 18.45 -5.93
N MET A 62 -7.29 18.23 -5.94
CA MET A 62 -6.58 17.57 -4.84
C MET A 62 -6.22 18.53 -3.71
N LEU A 63 -6.08 17.96 -2.52
CA LEU A 63 -5.62 18.60 -1.30
C LEU A 63 -4.14 19.01 -1.44
N ASN A 64 -3.83 20.24 -1.01
CA ASN A 64 -2.49 20.81 -0.97
C ASN A 64 -2.09 21.17 0.48
N ASN A 65 -0.83 21.53 0.71
CA ASN A 65 -0.34 21.79 2.07
C ASN A 65 -1.09 22.93 2.77
N GLN A 66 -1.38 24.03 2.05
CA GLN A 66 -2.10 25.17 2.62
C GLN A 66 -3.50 24.79 3.13
N ARG A 67 -4.25 23.98 2.37
CA ARG A 67 -5.55 23.48 2.79
C ARG A 67 -5.41 22.50 3.95
N THR A 68 -4.38 21.66 3.94
CA THR A 68 -4.10 20.73 5.04
C THR A 68 -3.82 21.45 6.35
N GLU A 69 -3.03 22.52 6.35
CA GLU A 69 -2.82 23.38 7.53
C GLU A 69 -4.16 23.93 8.06
N ARG A 70 -5.01 24.46 7.17
CA ARG A 70 -6.36 24.93 7.54
C ARG A 70 -7.22 23.81 8.14
N LEU A 71 -7.14 22.58 7.62
CA LEU A 71 -7.86 21.42 8.15
C LEU A 71 -7.36 21.01 9.54
N ILE A 72 -6.04 21.11 9.77
CA ILE A 72 -5.41 20.81 11.07
C ILE A 72 -5.84 21.82 12.12
N ASP A 73 -6.08 23.08 11.76
CA ASP A 73 -6.46 24.13 12.72
C ASP A 73 -7.97 24.20 12.98
N ALA A 74 -8.79 23.77 12.03
CA ALA A 74 -10.25 23.78 12.15
C ALA A 74 -10.78 22.78 13.20
N ASP A 75 -12.00 23.00 13.70
CA ASP A 75 -12.77 21.95 14.37
C ASP A 75 -13.36 20.97 13.34
N PHE A 76 -14.09 19.95 13.79
CA PHE A 76 -14.62 18.92 12.88
C PHE A 76 -15.56 19.50 11.82
N GLU A 77 -16.51 20.36 12.21
CA GLU A 77 -17.45 20.99 11.27
C GLU A 77 -16.74 21.96 10.31
N GLY A 78 -15.80 22.76 10.81
CA GLY A 78 -14.96 23.62 9.98
C GLY A 78 -14.11 22.83 8.99
N ALA A 79 -13.61 21.65 9.37
CA ALA A 79 -12.87 20.77 8.48
C ALA A 79 -13.75 20.25 7.33
N LEU A 80 -15.00 19.87 7.60
CA LEU A 80 -15.96 19.47 6.56
C LEU A 80 -16.22 20.64 5.58
N ASN A 81 -16.45 21.85 6.08
CA ASN A 81 -16.66 23.04 5.24
C ASN A 81 -15.45 23.36 4.33
N ILE A 82 -14.22 23.08 4.79
CA ILE A 82 -13.02 23.25 3.94
C ILE A 82 -12.97 22.16 2.87
N LEU A 83 -13.37 20.93 3.20
CA LEU A 83 -13.38 19.80 2.26
C LEU A 83 -14.48 19.93 1.20
N ASP A 84 -15.57 20.67 1.46
CA ASP A 84 -16.61 21.02 0.48
C ASP A 84 -16.08 21.78 -0.75
N GLU A 85 -14.90 22.43 -0.64
CA GLU A 85 -14.22 23.05 -1.78
C GLU A 85 -13.50 22.03 -2.69
N LEU A 86 -13.44 20.76 -2.30
CA LEU A 86 -12.78 19.66 -3.01
C LEU A 86 -13.81 18.63 -3.48
N ASP A 87 -13.40 17.79 -4.42
CA ASP A 87 -14.27 16.75 -4.98
C ASP A 87 -14.67 15.64 -3.99
N MET A 88 -13.98 15.53 -2.86
CA MET A 88 -14.36 14.63 -1.76
C MET A 88 -15.40 15.22 -0.81
N GLY A 89 -15.60 16.53 -0.81
CA GLY A 89 -16.50 17.22 0.11
C GLY A 89 -17.94 16.74 -0.01
N ASP A 90 -18.43 16.57 -1.25
CA ASP A 90 -19.76 16.04 -1.55
C ASP A 90 -20.07 14.71 -0.85
N TYR A 91 -19.04 13.88 -0.61
CA TYR A 91 -19.18 12.61 0.09
C TYR A 91 -19.23 12.79 1.61
N LEU A 92 -18.49 13.78 2.13
CA LEU A 92 -18.28 13.98 3.56
C LEU A 92 -19.28 14.95 4.21
N ALA A 93 -20.08 15.67 3.43
CA ALA A 93 -21.01 16.70 3.91
C ALA A 93 -21.98 16.20 5.01
N GLY A 94 -22.29 14.90 5.02
CA GLY A 94 -23.18 14.27 6.00
C GLY A 94 -22.50 13.59 7.19
N ALA A 95 -21.17 13.53 7.22
CA ALA A 95 -20.42 12.72 8.18
C ALA A 95 -20.54 13.28 9.61
N LYS A 96 -20.86 12.43 10.58
CA LYS A 96 -20.96 12.80 12.00
C LYS A 96 -20.12 11.94 12.92
N LEU A 97 -19.89 10.69 12.51
CA LEU A 97 -19.19 9.68 13.28
C LEU A 97 -18.00 9.14 12.49
N ALA A 98 -17.06 8.51 13.21
CA ALA A 98 -15.88 7.89 12.60
C ALA A 98 -16.23 6.88 11.50
N ARG A 99 -17.30 6.10 11.70
CA ARG A 99 -17.80 5.15 10.70
C ARG A 99 -18.32 5.83 9.44
N ASP A 100 -18.91 7.01 9.57
CA ASP A 100 -19.49 7.74 8.43
C ASP A 100 -18.34 8.23 7.55
N VAL A 101 -17.32 8.84 8.18
CA VAL A 101 -16.06 9.22 7.51
C VAL A 101 -15.44 8.06 6.76
N ASP A 102 -15.35 6.88 7.38
CA ASP A 102 -14.76 5.69 6.74
C ASP A 102 -15.58 5.20 5.52
N VAL A 103 -16.91 5.21 5.62
CA VAL A 103 -17.83 4.83 4.52
C VAL A 103 -17.76 5.84 3.39
N ASP A 104 -17.81 7.13 3.69
CA ASP A 104 -17.85 8.22 2.73
C ASP A 104 -16.53 8.32 1.95
N LEU A 105 -15.40 8.19 2.63
CA LEU A 105 -14.08 8.14 1.99
C LEU A 105 -13.89 6.88 1.13
N THR A 106 -14.48 5.75 1.53
CA THR A 106 -14.49 4.52 0.71
C THR A 106 -15.30 4.73 -0.56
N ALA A 107 -16.50 5.33 -0.46
CA ALA A 107 -17.35 5.65 -1.61
C ALA A 107 -16.65 6.62 -2.58
N PHE A 108 -15.93 7.60 -2.05
CA PHE A 108 -15.09 8.49 -2.83
C PHE A 108 -13.96 7.75 -3.57
N LEU A 109 -13.24 6.83 -2.91
CA LEU A 109 -12.22 6.02 -3.60
C LEU A 109 -12.83 5.15 -4.71
N CYS A 110 -14.00 4.55 -4.48
CA CYS A 110 -14.74 3.83 -5.53
C CYS A 110 -15.02 4.73 -6.74
N ARG A 111 -15.40 6.00 -6.51
CA ARG A 111 -15.58 6.98 -7.58
C ARG A 111 -14.27 7.31 -8.31
N VAL A 112 -13.16 7.46 -7.60
CA VAL A 112 -11.83 7.70 -8.21
C VAL A 112 -11.44 6.53 -9.11
N TYR A 113 -11.55 5.30 -8.63
CA TYR A 113 -11.20 4.11 -9.40
C TYR A 113 -12.10 3.92 -10.62
N SER A 114 -13.42 4.07 -10.47
CA SER A 114 -14.35 3.97 -11.61
C SER A 114 -14.09 5.04 -12.67
N THR A 115 -13.91 6.29 -12.25
CA THR A 115 -13.59 7.42 -13.14
C THR A 115 -12.33 7.16 -13.96
N LEU A 116 -11.31 6.55 -13.34
CA LEU A 116 -10.07 6.25 -14.04
C LEU A 116 -10.20 4.99 -14.92
N ALA A 117 -10.93 3.98 -14.48
CA ALA A 117 -11.19 2.78 -15.27
C ALA A 117 -11.85 3.09 -16.61
N GLU A 118 -12.76 4.07 -16.65
CA GLU A 118 -13.38 4.58 -17.90
C GLU A 118 -12.36 5.18 -18.88
N ALA A 119 -11.27 5.76 -18.36
CA ALA A 119 -10.26 6.45 -19.17
C ALA A 119 -9.08 5.56 -19.55
N LEU A 120 -8.90 4.44 -18.84
CA LEU A 120 -7.79 3.53 -19.06
C LEU A 120 -8.02 2.64 -20.28
N PRO A 121 -6.94 2.21 -20.95
CA PRO A 121 -7.01 1.19 -21.98
C PRO A 121 -7.63 -0.11 -21.44
N ARG A 122 -8.37 -0.81 -22.30
CA ARG A 122 -8.81 -2.18 -22.00
C ARG A 122 -7.60 -3.06 -21.71
N GLY A 123 -7.68 -3.84 -20.63
CA GLY A 123 -6.61 -4.73 -20.19
C GLY A 123 -5.43 -4.02 -19.53
N SER A 124 -5.59 -2.76 -19.12
CA SER A 124 -4.61 -2.07 -18.28
C SER A 124 -4.49 -2.77 -16.92
N ILE A 125 -3.29 -3.26 -16.61
CA ILE A 125 -3.01 -4.04 -15.39
C ILE A 125 -2.79 -3.12 -14.18
N ILE A 126 -2.67 -1.81 -14.42
CA ILE A 126 -2.54 -0.81 -13.36
C ILE A 126 -3.72 -0.86 -12.37
N MET A 127 -4.94 -1.16 -12.84
CA MET A 127 -6.10 -1.28 -11.97
C MET A 127 -5.96 -2.51 -11.07
N ASP A 128 -5.58 -3.66 -11.61
CA ASP A 128 -5.31 -4.86 -10.82
C ASP A 128 -4.20 -4.60 -9.78
N PHE A 129 -3.15 -3.87 -10.15
CA PHE A 129 -2.04 -3.53 -9.26
C PHE A 129 -2.52 -2.81 -8.00
N PHE A 130 -3.42 -1.83 -8.16
CA PHE A 130 -3.96 -1.07 -7.06
C PHE A 130 -5.07 -1.82 -6.33
N LEU A 131 -6.03 -2.40 -7.07
CA LEU A 131 -7.24 -2.98 -6.49
C LEU A 131 -6.98 -4.29 -5.72
N CYS A 132 -5.95 -5.06 -6.09
CA CYS A 132 -5.66 -6.34 -5.44
C CYS A 132 -5.44 -6.21 -3.91
N ARG A 133 -4.98 -5.05 -3.42
CA ARG A 133 -4.80 -4.81 -1.98
C ARG A 133 -6.12 -4.94 -1.21
N TYR A 134 -7.22 -4.52 -1.81
CA TYR A 134 -8.55 -4.51 -1.18
C TYR A 134 -9.12 -5.91 -1.14
N ASP A 135 -8.90 -6.72 -2.19
CA ASP A 135 -9.26 -8.14 -2.20
C ASP A 135 -8.53 -8.90 -1.08
N PHE A 136 -7.21 -8.72 -0.94
CA PHE A 136 -6.43 -9.32 0.15
C PHE A 136 -6.87 -8.80 1.53
N HIS A 137 -7.14 -7.51 1.67
CA HIS A 137 -7.63 -6.92 2.92
C HIS A 137 -8.99 -7.49 3.31
N ASN A 138 -9.94 -7.59 2.38
CA ASN A 138 -11.27 -8.11 2.63
C ASN A 138 -11.25 -9.61 2.96
N LEU A 139 -10.44 -10.42 2.26
CA LEU A 139 -10.23 -11.83 2.61
C LEU A 139 -9.64 -11.99 4.01
N LYS A 140 -8.61 -11.20 4.33
CA LYS A 140 -7.99 -11.16 5.66
C LYS A 140 -9.01 -10.80 6.74
N ALA A 141 -9.82 -9.77 6.53
CA ALA A 141 -10.85 -9.35 7.49
C ALA A 141 -11.89 -10.44 7.73
N LEU A 142 -12.36 -11.11 6.66
CA LEU A 142 -13.29 -12.24 6.75
C LEU A 142 -12.70 -13.41 7.54
N LEU A 143 -11.46 -13.82 7.23
CA LEU A 143 -10.82 -14.95 7.90
C LEU A 143 -10.45 -14.62 9.35
N LYS A 144 -10.03 -13.38 9.63
CA LYS A 144 -9.74 -12.91 10.98
C LYS A 144 -10.97 -12.96 11.89
N ALA A 145 -12.13 -12.52 11.39
CA ALA A 145 -13.39 -12.63 12.13
C ALA A 145 -13.73 -14.08 12.48
N ARG A 146 -13.49 -15.02 11.55
CA ARG A 146 -13.67 -16.45 11.79
C ARG A 146 -12.73 -16.98 12.88
N ILE A 147 -11.43 -16.65 12.81
CA ILE A 147 -10.44 -17.07 13.82
C ILE A 147 -10.79 -16.50 15.20
N GLU A 148 -11.27 -15.26 15.25
CA GLU A 148 -11.64 -14.57 16.50
C GLU A 148 -13.05 -14.94 17.01
N GLY A 149 -13.80 -15.78 16.28
CA GLY A 149 -15.16 -16.18 16.66
C GLY A 149 -16.18 -15.03 16.62
N GLN A 150 -15.95 -14.00 15.79
CA GLN A 150 -16.83 -12.86 15.64
C GLN A 150 -17.90 -13.13 14.56
N ASP A 151 -19.14 -12.73 14.84
CA ASP A 151 -20.26 -12.89 13.91
C ASP A 151 -20.11 -12.05 12.63
N ALA A 152 -19.41 -10.92 12.72
CA ALA A 152 -19.27 -9.98 11.62
C ALA A 152 -17.83 -9.47 11.49
N PRO A 153 -17.24 -9.50 10.28
CA PRO A 153 -15.95 -8.87 10.02
C PRO A 153 -16.04 -7.35 10.13
N GLN A 154 -15.01 -6.74 10.70
CA GLN A 154 -14.89 -5.29 10.80
C GLN A 154 -14.02 -4.74 9.67
N GLY A 155 -14.32 -3.51 9.23
CA GLY A 155 -13.48 -2.77 8.29
C GLY A 155 -13.44 -3.36 6.88
N LEU A 156 -14.52 -4.00 6.43
CA LEU A 156 -14.67 -4.38 5.03
C LEU A 156 -14.73 -3.14 4.14
N LEU A 157 -14.05 -3.20 3.00
CA LEU A 157 -13.96 -2.12 2.02
C LEU A 157 -14.80 -2.51 0.80
N GLU A 158 -16.11 -2.35 0.91
CA GLU A 158 -17.07 -2.73 -0.13
C GLU A 158 -16.93 -1.87 -1.39
N GLY A 159 -17.08 -2.49 -2.56
CA GLY A 159 -16.91 -1.81 -3.85
C GLY A 159 -15.45 -1.56 -4.25
N LEU A 160 -14.49 -1.74 -3.34
CA LEU A 160 -13.07 -1.74 -3.63
C LEU A 160 -12.55 -3.17 -3.78
N GLY A 161 -11.77 -3.39 -4.84
CA GLY A 161 -11.24 -4.71 -5.20
C GLY A 161 -11.61 -5.12 -6.61
N THR A 162 -11.08 -6.26 -7.04
CA THR A 162 -11.42 -6.90 -8.32
C THR A 162 -12.46 -8.01 -8.15
N ILE A 163 -12.68 -8.47 -6.93
CA ILE A 163 -13.59 -9.56 -6.59
C ILE A 163 -14.70 -9.01 -5.68
N GLY A 164 -15.95 -9.24 -6.05
CA GLY A 164 -17.10 -8.82 -5.25
C GLY A 164 -17.12 -9.50 -3.87
N LEU A 165 -17.57 -8.78 -2.83
CA LEU A 165 -17.54 -9.25 -1.45
C LEU A 165 -18.21 -10.63 -1.28
N GLU A 166 -19.35 -10.87 -1.93
CA GLU A 166 -20.05 -12.15 -1.86
C GLU A 166 -19.22 -13.31 -2.46
N ALA A 167 -18.43 -13.05 -3.49
CA ALA A 167 -17.51 -14.04 -4.03
C ALA A 167 -16.32 -14.28 -3.09
N LEU A 168 -15.83 -13.24 -2.41
CA LEU A 168 -14.83 -13.41 -1.35
C LEU A 168 -15.39 -14.25 -0.20
N ARG A 169 -16.61 -13.98 0.29
CA ARG A 169 -17.27 -14.77 1.35
C ARG A 169 -17.34 -16.25 0.99
N ARG A 170 -17.80 -16.58 -0.22
CA ARG A 170 -17.80 -17.98 -0.71
C ARG A 170 -16.39 -18.54 -0.79
N GLY A 171 -15.43 -17.74 -1.22
CA GLY A 171 -14.01 -18.11 -1.26
C GLY A 171 -13.39 -18.46 0.10
N VAL A 172 -13.87 -17.84 1.18
CA VAL A 172 -13.41 -18.17 2.54
C VAL A 172 -13.97 -19.52 3.01
N GLU A 173 -15.15 -19.92 2.53
CA GLU A 173 -15.71 -21.26 2.77
C GLU A 173 -15.15 -22.33 1.83
N ASN A 174 -14.93 -21.96 0.56
CA ASN A 174 -14.47 -22.83 -0.50
C ASN A 174 -13.38 -22.14 -1.33
N PRO A 175 -12.09 -22.26 -0.94
CA PRO A 175 -10.97 -21.61 -1.62
C PRO A 175 -10.88 -21.89 -3.13
N ALA A 176 -11.44 -23.01 -3.61
CA ALA A 176 -11.46 -23.35 -5.02
C ALA A 176 -12.30 -22.40 -5.89
N GLU A 177 -13.20 -21.61 -5.29
CA GLU A 177 -13.97 -20.57 -6.00
C GLU A 177 -13.18 -19.29 -6.24
N LEU A 178 -12.05 -19.10 -5.55
CA LEU A 178 -11.21 -17.93 -5.73
C LEU A 178 -10.30 -18.08 -6.95
N PRO A 179 -10.06 -17.01 -7.72
CA PRO A 179 -9.01 -17.02 -8.71
C PRO A 179 -7.63 -17.02 -8.03
N SER A 180 -6.63 -17.56 -8.73
CA SER A 180 -5.24 -17.38 -8.31
C SER A 180 -4.87 -15.89 -8.40
N PRO A 181 -4.14 -15.32 -7.42
CA PRO A 181 -3.45 -15.97 -6.30
C PRO A 181 -4.26 -16.11 -4.99
N PHE A 182 -5.49 -15.61 -4.94
CA PHE A 182 -6.28 -15.54 -3.71
C PHE A 182 -6.64 -16.91 -3.17
N LYS A 183 -6.87 -17.88 -4.07
CA LYS A 183 -7.00 -19.29 -3.73
C LYS A 183 -5.78 -19.79 -2.94
N GLU A 184 -4.59 -19.62 -3.49
CA GLU A 184 -3.35 -20.10 -2.83
C GLU A 184 -3.13 -19.42 -1.49
N ALA A 185 -3.47 -18.13 -1.37
CA ALA A 185 -3.41 -17.42 -0.09
C ALA A 185 -4.34 -18.04 0.96
N MET A 186 -5.56 -18.44 0.55
CA MET A 186 -6.51 -19.11 1.44
C MET A 186 -6.09 -20.54 1.79
N GLU A 187 -5.50 -21.28 0.84
CA GLU A 187 -4.94 -22.62 1.08
C GLU A 187 -3.78 -22.57 2.09
N ASP A 188 -2.85 -21.62 1.93
CA ASP A 188 -1.73 -21.43 2.85
C ASP A 188 -2.19 -20.94 4.25
N ALA A 189 -3.37 -20.33 4.34
CA ALA A 189 -3.94 -19.82 5.58
C ALA A 189 -4.82 -20.84 6.34
N ALA A 190 -5.11 -22.01 5.75
CA ALA A 190 -6.11 -22.95 6.26
C ALA A 190 -5.85 -23.43 7.70
N GLU A 191 -4.58 -23.62 8.06
CA GLU A 191 -4.17 -24.14 9.37
C GLU A 191 -3.79 -23.01 10.36
N LEU A 192 -3.92 -21.74 9.97
CA LEU A 192 -3.52 -20.63 10.82
C LEU A 192 -4.59 -20.35 11.89
N THR A 193 -4.14 -20.36 13.14
CA THR A 193 -4.96 -20.03 14.32
C THR A 193 -4.62 -18.66 14.90
N SER A 194 -3.53 -18.03 14.46
CA SER A 194 -3.10 -16.72 14.96
C SER A 194 -3.50 -15.60 14.00
N PRO A 195 -4.32 -14.62 14.45
CA PRO A 195 -4.65 -13.44 13.64
C PRO A 195 -3.41 -12.67 13.16
N GLN A 196 -2.34 -12.67 13.96
CA GLN A 196 -1.10 -12.01 13.57
C GLN A 196 -0.37 -12.74 12.44
N GLU A 197 -0.35 -14.07 12.47
CA GLU A 197 0.29 -14.86 11.42
C GLU A 197 -0.51 -14.78 10.13
N LEU A 198 -1.84 -14.72 10.24
CA LEU A 198 -2.72 -14.41 9.13
C LEU A 198 -2.39 -13.04 8.50
N ASP A 199 -2.28 -11.98 9.32
CA ASP A 199 -1.94 -10.64 8.83
C ASP A 199 -0.61 -10.66 8.04
N THR A 200 0.39 -11.38 8.55
CA THR A 200 1.72 -11.49 7.93
C THR A 200 1.69 -12.31 6.64
N LEU A 201 0.96 -13.43 6.64
CA LEU A 201 0.81 -14.29 5.47
C LEU A 201 0.09 -13.56 4.33
N MET A 202 -1.04 -12.90 4.63
CA MET A 202 -1.80 -12.15 3.62
C MET A 202 -0.97 -11.02 3.00
N GLU A 203 -0.19 -10.30 3.81
CA GLU A 203 0.74 -9.29 3.32
C GLU A 203 1.79 -9.89 2.37
N LYS A 204 2.33 -11.08 2.69
CA LYS A 204 3.28 -11.79 1.83
C LYS A 204 2.67 -12.14 0.47
N HIS A 205 1.44 -12.68 0.43
CA HIS A 205 0.77 -12.97 -0.84
C HIS A 205 0.47 -11.71 -1.64
N PHE A 206 -0.02 -10.66 -0.97
CA PHE A 206 -0.28 -9.36 -1.57
C PHE A 206 0.97 -8.79 -2.25
N LEU A 207 2.08 -8.70 -1.52
CA LEU A 207 3.32 -8.11 -2.03
C LEU A 207 3.92 -8.94 -3.16
N THR A 208 3.84 -10.27 -3.06
CA THR A 208 4.28 -11.19 -4.12
C THR A 208 3.47 -10.97 -5.41
N TYR A 209 2.13 -10.90 -5.28
CA TYR A 209 1.26 -10.68 -6.42
C TYR A 209 1.45 -9.28 -7.02
N ARG A 210 1.59 -8.26 -6.18
CA ARG A 210 1.81 -6.89 -6.62
C ARG A 210 3.12 -6.75 -7.41
N LEU A 211 4.18 -7.44 -7.01
CA LEU A 211 5.42 -7.49 -7.80
C LEU A 211 5.24 -8.23 -9.14
N PHE A 212 4.45 -9.29 -9.17
CA PHE A 212 4.10 -9.97 -10.43
C PHE A 212 3.36 -9.02 -11.38
N LEU A 213 2.34 -8.30 -10.89
CA LEU A 213 1.59 -7.31 -11.67
C LEU A 213 2.49 -6.17 -12.17
N ALA A 214 3.38 -5.67 -11.30
CA ALA A 214 4.35 -4.64 -11.68
C ALA A 214 5.25 -5.08 -12.84
N ARG A 215 5.78 -6.31 -12.77
CA ARG A 215 6.63 -6.88 -13.83
C ARG A 215 5.87 -7.08 -15.13
N ARG A 216 4.58 -7.44 -15.04
CA ARG A 216 3.71 -7.62 -16.21
C ARG A 216 3.35 -6.30 -16.88
N GLU A 217 3.18 -5.22 -16.11
CA GLU A 217 2.99 -3.87 -16.66
C GLU A 217 4.26 -3.39 -17.39
N GLY A 218 5.44 -3.79 -16.92
CA GLY A 218 6.71 -3.54 -17.60
C GLY A 218 7.29 -2.14 -17.40
N SER A 219 6.62 -1.27 -16.63
CA SER A 219 7.18 0.02 -16.21
C SER A 219 8.27 -0.18 -15.15
N PRO A 220 9.51 0.30 -15.38
CA PRO A 220 10.58 0.22 -14.39
C PRO A 220 10.22 0.90 -13.07
N PHE A 221 9.47 2.01 -13.13
CA PHE A 221 9.02 2.73 -11.94
C PHE A 221 8.06 1.88 -11.10
N VAL A 222 7.05 1.25 -11.72
CA VAL A 222 6.07 0.41 -11.01
C VAL A 222 6.77 -0.80 -10.38
N VAL A 223 7.74 -1.39 -11.07
CA VAL A 223 8.58 -2.48 -10.53
C VAL A 223 9.40 -2.00 -9.34
N ASP A 224 10.13 -0.89 -9.47
CA ASP A 224 10.96 -0.36 -8.39
C ASP A 224 10.11 0.04 -7.17
N PHE A 225 8.89 0.57 -7.37
CA PHE A 225 7.93 0.84 -6.30
C PHE A 225 7.50 -0.45 -5.57
N ALA A 226 7.15 -1.51 -6.31
CA ALA A 226 6.76 -2.79 -5.72
C ALA A 226 7.91 -3.42 -4.92
N ARG A 227 9.14 -3.34 -5.43
CA ARG A 227 10.35 -3.85 -4.76
C ARG A 227 10.69 -3.06 -3.51
N ALA A 228 10.62 -1.73 -3.56
CA ALA A 228 10.82 -0.88 -2.39
C ALA A 228 9.77 -1.17 -1.31
N SER A 229 8.52 -1.39 -1.71
CA SER A 229 7.46 -1.77 -0.78
C SER A 229 7.71 -3.12 -0.10
N ILE A 230 8.28 -4.09 -0.83
CA ILE A 230 8.71 -5.38 -0.26
C ILE A 230 9.81 -5.18 0.78
N ASP A 231 10.83 -4.36 0.48
CA ASP A 231 11.92 -4.13 1.42
C ASP A 231 11.45 -3.44 2.72
N LEU A 232 10.53 -2.46 2.60
CA LEU A 232 9.89 -1.80 3.75
C LEU A 232 9.11 -2.79 4.61
N ALA A 233 8.28 -3.61 3.97
CA ALA A 233 7.46 -4.60 4.67
C ALA A 233 8.32 -5.69 5.35
N ASN A 234 9.36 -6.16 4.67
CA ASN A 234 10.31 -7.12 5.23
C ASN A 234 11.08 -6.53 6.41
N LEU A 235 11.51 -5.27 6.33
CA LEU A 235 12.17 -4.60 7.45
C LEU A 235 11.23 -4.49 8.66
N LYS A 236 9.98 -4.07 8.43
CA LYS A 236 8.94 -4.06 9.46
C LYS A 236 8.75 -5.44 10.08
N LEU A 237 8.72 -6.48 9.25
CA LEU A 237 8.59 -7.87 9.69
C LEU A 237 9.76 -8.29 10.58
N VAL A 238 11.01 -7.96 10.20
CA VAL A 238 12.21 -8.26 11.02
C VAL A 238 12.13 -7.56 12.38
N ILE A 239 11.79 -6.27 12.41
CA ILE A 239 11.65 -5.50 13.65
C ILE A 239 10.53 -6.11 14.52
N ARG A 240 9.37 -6.40 13.93
CA ARG A 240 8.22 -6.96 14.63
C ARG A 240 8.49 -8.37 15.16
N ALA A 241 9.14 -9.23 14.38
CA ALA A 241 9.53 -10.58 14.78
C ALA A 241 10.42 -10.53 16.03
N ARG A 242 11.37 -9.57 16.06
CA ARG A 242 12.27 -9.39 17.20
C ARG A 242 11.55 -8.87 18.45
N LEU A 243 10.67 -7.90 18.29
CA LEU A 243 9.86 -7.35 19.39
C LEU A 243 8.95 -8.41 20.04
N LEU A 244 8.56 -9.42 19.28
CA LEU A 244 7.65 -10.49 19.70
C LEU A 244 8.37 -11.83 19.90
N SER A 245 9.71 -11.82 19.91
CA SER A 245 10.54 -13.00 20.12
C SER A 245 10.13 -14.20 19.24
N LYS A 246 9.82 -13.96 17.96
CA LYS A 246 9.45 -15.01 17.02
C LYS A 246 10.68 -15.84 16.62
N GLU A 247 10.47 -17.11 16.29
CA GLU A 247 11.57 -17.96 15.85
C GLU A 247 12.10 -17.55 14.46
N ARG A 248 13.36 -17.90 14.18
CA ARG A 248 14.00 -17.58 12.89
C ARG A 248 13.25 -18.24 11.73
N GLU A 249 12.76 -19.47 11.93
CA GLU A 249 12.00 -20.25 10.96
C GLU A 249 10.71 -19.54 10.55
N PHE A 250 10.05 -18.85 11.49
CA PHE A 250 8.88 -18.02 11.19
C PHE A 250 9.26 -16.88 10.23
N LEU A 251 10.38 -16.20 10.49
CA LEU A 251 10.85 -15.12 9.62
C LEU A 251 11.26 -15.65 8.24
N GLU A 252 11.96 -16.79 8.17
CA GLU A 252 12.35 -17.44 6.92
C GLU A 252 11.13 -17.82 6.07
N ALA A 253 10.07 -18.30 6.70
CA ALA A 253 8.81 -18.63 6.04
C ALA A 253 8.05 -17.37 5.55
N MET A 254 8.14 -16.25 6.28
CA MET A 254 7.31 -15.06 6.04
C MET A 254 7.98 -13.96 5.21
N ILE A 255 9.32 -13.96 5.07
CA ILE A 255 10.02 -12.99 4.22
C ILE A 255 9.52 -13.06 2.77
N VAL A 256 9.21 -11.89 2.22
CA VAL A 256 8.82 -11.74 0.83
C VAL A 256 10.06 -11.59 -0.04
N LYS A 257 10.19 -12.41 -1.08
CA LYS A 257 11.32 -12.35 -2.02
C LYS A 257 11.06 -11.33 -3.14
N GLY A 258 12.13 -10.83 -3.74
CA GLY A 258 12.07 -10.00 -4.95
C GLY A 258 12.26 -8.50 -4.73
N GLY A 259 12.45 -8.05 -3.49
CA GLY A 259 12.89 -6.69 -3.16
C GLY A 259 14.31 -6.36 -3.68
N PHE A 260 14.87 -5.25 -3.24
CA PHE A 260 16.28 -4.93 -3.50
C PHE A 260 17.21 -5.57 -2.47
N VAL A 261 16.73 -5.79 -1.25
CA VAL A 261 17.51 -6.41 -0.18
C VAL A 261 17.34 -7.93 -0.26
N PRO A 262 18.43 -8.70 -0.40
CA PRO A 262 18.36 -10.16 -0.37
C PRO A 262 17.81 -10.67 0.96
N ALA A 263 17.00 -11.73 0.92
CA ALA A 263 16.41 -12.35 2.11
C ALA A 263 17.48 -12.78 3.14
N VAL A 264 18.62 -13.28 2.66
CA VAL A 264 19.75 -13.68 3.53
C VAL A 264 20.23 -12.51 4.40
N ASN A 265 20.36 -11.32 3.82
CA ASN A 265 20.81 -10.13 4.56
C ASN A 265 19.82 -9.74 5.66
N LEU A 266 18.51 -9.95 5.44
CA LEU A 266 17.47 -9.67 6.43
C LEU A 266 17.48 -10.70 7.58
N LEU A 267 17.77 -11.97 7.27
CA LEU A 267 17.93 -13.02 8.27
C LEU A 267 19.20 -12.85 9.11
N ASP A 268 20.29 -12.41 8.48
CA ASP A 268 21.53 -12.06 9.18
C ASP A 268 21.30 -10.87 10.12
N LEU A 269 20.58 -9.86 9.65
CA LEU A 269 20.18 -8.70 10.46
C LEU A 269 19.32 -9.09 11.67
N TYR A 270 18.44 -10.09 11.50
CA TYR A 270 17.65 -10.64 12.61
C TYR A 270 18.52 -11.34 13.66
N ALA A 271 19.53 -12.10 13.20
CA ALA A 271 20.44 -12.86 14.07
C ALA A 271 21.47 -11.99 14.81
N ASP A 272 21.78 -10.79 14.30
CA ASP A 272 22.71 -9.86 14.95
C ASP A 272 22.22 -9.46 16.37
N PRO A 273 23.11 -9.24 17.35
CA PRO A 273 22.77 -8.58 18.61
C PRO A 273 22.06 -7.22 18.41
N PRO A 274 21.17 -6.79 19.33
CA PRO A 274 20.37 -5.57 19.15
C PRO A 274 21.22 -4.32 18.82
N GLU A 275 22.38 -4.19 19.45
CA GLU A 275 23.30 -3.07 19.27
C GLU A 275 23.96 -3.09 17.89
N ILE A 276 24.24 -4.29 17.35
CA ILE A 276 24.82 -4.47 16.02
C ILE A 276 23.76 -4.23 14.95
N MET A 277 22.54 -4.73 15.16
CA MET A 277 21.40 -4.46 14.29
C MET A 277 21.11 -2.96 14.24
N ALA A 278 21.00 -2.29 15.38
CA ALA A 278 20.79 -0.84 15.45
C ALA A 278 21.88 -0.08 14.68
N LYS A 279 23.16 -0.41 14.89
CA LYS A 279 24.27 0.20 14.13
C LYS A 279 24.20 -0.06 12.63
N LYS A 280 23.85 -1.28 12.20
CA LYS A 280 23.70 -1.61 10.77
C LYS A 280 22.52 -0.87 10.14
N LEU A 281 21.46 -0.67 10.91
CA LEU A 281 20.32 0.14 10.49
C LEU A 281 20.69 1.62 10.44
N GLU A 282 21.31 2.18 11.48
CA GLU A 282 21.78 3.58 11.50
C GLU A 282 22.81 3.89 10.40
N ALA A 283 23.73 2.96 10.12
CA ALA A 283 24.72 3.12 9.05
C ALA A 283 24.08 3.08 7.65
N ASN A 284 22.91 2.45 7.52
CA ASN A 284 22.12 2.54 6.31
C ASN A 284 21.27 3.80 6.39
N ILE A 285 21.61 4.81 5.60
CA ILE A 285 20.88 6.09 5.56
C ILE A 285 19.37 5.90 5.34
N TYR A 286 18.96 4.77 4.73
CA TYR A 286 17.56 4.42 4.55
C TYR A 286 16.90 4.07 5.87
N TYR A 287 17.54 3.24 6.67
CA TYR A 287 16.97 2.77 7.92
C TYR A 287 17.19 3.77 9.06
N SER A 288 18.25 4.58 9.04
CA SER A 288 18.45 5.66 10.01
C SER A 288 17.33 6.70 9.96
N LYS A 289 16.89 7.09 8.76
CA LYS A 289 15.72 7.95 8.56
C LYS A 289 14.42 7.31 9.05
N LEU A 290 14.31 5.99 9.06
CA LEU A 290 13.13 5.27 9.58
C LEU A 290 13.16 5.06 11.10
N LEU A 291 14.33 5.21 11.74
CA LEU A 291 14.57 4.84 13.15
C LEU A 291 14.86 6.02 14.08
N GLU A 292 14.97 7.25 13.60
CA GLU A 292 15.06 8.44 14.45
C GLU A 292 13.76 8.69 15.24
N ILE A 293 13.52 7.91 16.28
CA ILE A 293 12.67 8.29 17.44
C ILE A 293 13.40 7.82 18.68
N ALA A 294 14.37 8.63 19.09
CA ALA A 294 14.80 8.67 20.47
C ALA A 294 13.74 9.48 21.24
N GLU A 295 13.42 9.03 22.46
CA GLU A 295 12.52 9.66 23.44
C GLU A 295 11.04 9.22 23.50
N SER A 296 10.72 7.96 23.18
CA SER A 296 9.52 7.36 23.77
C SER A 296 9.77 5.91 24.24
N GLU A 297 9.34 5.63 25.48
CA GLU A 297 9.34 4.29 26.09
C GLU A 297 8.28 3.37 25.44
N ASP A 298 7.38 3.91 24.61
CA ASP A 298 6.28 3.18 24.00
C ASP A 298 6.67 2.52 22.66
N ARG A 299 6.55 1.19 22.62
CA ARG A 299 6.84 0.35 21.45
C ARG A 299 5.82 0.56 20.31
N VAL A 300 4.59 0.97 20.62
CA VAL A 300 3.52 1.19 19.63
C VAL A 300 3.82 2.43 18.78
N VAL A 301 4.28 3.51 19.42
CA VAL A 301 4.67 4.76 18.75
C VAL A 301 5.76 4.52 17.70
N ARG A 302 6.73 3.63 17.98
CA ARG A 302 7.81 3.31 17.04
C ARG A 302 7.33 2.64 15.75
N LEU A 303 6.33 1.76 15.82
CA LEU A 303 5.82 1.08 14.63
C LEU A 303 4.89 1.97 13.80
N SER A 304 4.07 2.81 14.44
CA SER A 304 3.24 3.78 13.71
C SER A 304 4.09 4.81 12.96
N ASP A 305 5.19 5.26 13.55
CA ASP A 305 6.10 6.17 12.89
C ASP A 305 6.92 5.51 11.78
N PHE A 306 7.30 4.24 11.96
CA PHE A 306 7.89 3.45 10.89
C PHE A 306 6.95 3.39 9.67
N ASP A 307 5.66 3.12 9.90
CA ASP A 307 4.66 3.06 8.83
C ASP A 307 4.52 4.40 8.11
N ARG A 308 4.40 5.49 8.87
CA ARG A 308 4.32 6.85 8.31
C ARG A 308 5.53 7.19 7.44
N ARG A 309 6.75 6.92 7.94
CA ARG A 309 7.99 7.22 7.19
C ARG A 309 8.19 6.30 5.99
N SER A 310 7.72 5.06 6.08
CA SER A 310 7.67 4.12 4.95
C SER A 310 6.77 4.66 3.84
N ASP A 311 5.57 5.13 4.20
CA ASP A 311 4.64 5.79 3.28
C ASP A 311 5.25 7.06 2.67
N ASP A 312 5.87 7.93 3.49
CA ASP A 312 6.52 9.16 3.03
C ASP A 312 7.59 8.88 1.97
N GLN A 313 8.38 7.83 2.16
CA GLN A 313 9.39 7.45 1.20
C GLN A 313 8.79 6.93 -0.12
N LEU A 314 7.75 6.12 -0.04
CA LEU A 314 7.04 5.68 -1.25
C LEU A 314 6.40 6.88 -1.97
N MET A 315 5.92 7.87 -1.22
CA MET A 315 5.40 9.11 -1.79
C MET A 315 6.48 9.98 -2.43
N ASP A 316 7.70 10.02 -1.90
CA ASP A 316 8.82 10.72 -2.55
C ASP A 316 9.14 10.13 -3.94
N MET A 317 9.05 8.79 -4.10
CA MET A 317 9.17 8.14 -5.42
C MET A 317 8.05 8.59 -6.37
N VAL A 318 6.82 8.66 -5.87
CA VAL A 318 5.62 9.05 -6.63
C VAL A 318 5.68 10.51 -7.09
N ARG A 319 6.11 11.44 -6.22
CA ARG A 319 6.21 12.87 -6.54
C ARG A 319 7.13 13.14 -7.72
N GLY A 320 8.20 12.36 -7.88
CA GLY A 320 9.11 12.46 -9.03
C GLY A 320 8.42 12.29 -10.38
N MET A 321 7.26 11.60 -10.42
CA MET A 321 6.54 11.29 -11.65
C MET A 321 5.70 12.45 -12.18
N LYS A 322 5.49 13.51 -11.40
CA LYS A 322 4.74 14.71 -11.84
C LYS A 322 5.28 15.28 -13.15
N ARG A 323 6.60 15.24 -13.34
CA ARG A 323 7.31 15.78 -14.51
C ARG A 323 7.23 14.88 -15.75
N VAL A 324 6.74 13.65 -15.59
CA VAL A 324 6.53 12.72 -16.70
C VAL A 324 5.29 13.16 -17.48
N SER A 325 5.46 13.38 -18.78
CA SER A 325 4.40 13.94 -19.62
C SER A 325 3.34 12.92 -20.03
N VAL A 326 3.74 11.67 -20.31
CA VAL A 326 2.86 10.59 -20.76
C VAL A 326 3.38 9.24 -20.24
N GLY A 327 2.50 8.25 -20.10
CA GLY A 327 2.84 6.89 -19.67
C GLY A 327 1.89 6.37 -18.61
N VAL A 328 2.21 5.20 -18.05
CA VAL A 328 1.51 4.64 -16.89
C VAL A 328 1.94 5.32 -15.59
N GLU A 329 3.13 5.94 -15.57
CA GLU A 329 3.73 6.54 -14.39
C GLU A 329 2.93 7.72 -13.83
N PRO A 330 2.43 8.70 -14.62
CA PRO A 330 1.56 9.75 -14.11
C PRO A 330 0.23 9.21 -13.57
N ILE A 331 -0.31 8.17 -14.21
CA ILE A 331 -1.56 7.50 -13.81
C ILE A 331 -1.38 6.80 -12.46
N PHE A 332 -0.28 6.05 -12.33
CA PHE A 332 0.11 5.45 -11.06
C PHE A 332 0.23 6.52 -9.98
N ALA A 333 0.92 7.61 -10.29
CA ALA A 333 1.19 8.68 -9.34
C ALA A 333 -0.10 9.33 -8.84
N TYR A 334 -1.03 9.62 -9.75
CA TYR A 334 -2.36 10.12 -9.42
C TYR A 334 -3.13 9.15 -8.52
N LEU A 335 -3.22 7.86 -8.87
CA LEU A 335 -3.94 6.87 -8.05
C LEU A 335 -3.36 6.77 -6.64
N ARG A 336 -2.03 6.62 -6.54
CA ARG A 336 -1.36 6.51 -5.24
C ARG A 336 -1.51 7.78 -4.42
N ALA A 337 -1.49 8.94 -5.07
CA ALA A 337 -1.72 10.22 -4.42
C ALA A 337 -3.13 10.34 -3.85
N ARG A 338 -4.15 9.89 -4.58
CA ARG A 338 -5.55 9.89 -4.12
C ARG A 338 -5.79 8.92 -2.96
N GLU A 339 -5.18 7.74 -2.99
CA GLU A 339 -5.21 6.85 -1.82
C GLU A 339 -4.56 7.50 -0.59
N ASN A 340 -3.44 8.19 -0.76
CA ASN A 340 -2.75 8.86 0.34
C ASN A 340 -3.52 10.08 0.86
N GLU A 341 -4.14 10.86 -0.02
CA GLU A 341 -5.01 11.97 0.33
C GLU A 341 -6.17 11.52 1.23
N VAL A 342 -6.83 10.41 0.88
CA VAL A 342 -7.87 9.81 1.70
C VAL A 342 -7.34 9.41 3.08
N LEU A 343 -6.14 8.83 3.17
CA LEU A 343 -5.52 8.52 4.45
C LEU A 343 -5.23 9.76 5.29
N VAL A 344 -4.78 10.86 4.67
CA VAL A 344 -4.51 12.13 5.35
C VAL A 344 -5.81 12.72 5.90
N VAL A 345 -6.85 12.83 5.05
CA VAL A 345 -8.15 13.39 5.44
C VAL A 345 -8.82 12.55 6.51
N ARG A 346 -8.81 11.23 6.36
CA ARG A 346 -9.27 10.30 7.41
C ARG A 346 -8.54 10.56 8.72
N THR A 347 -7.21 10.66 8.68
CA THR A 347 -6.38 10.89 9.88
C THR A 347 -6.79 12.18 10.59
N ILE A 348 -6.99 13.27 9.83
CA ILE A 348 -7.42 14.56 10.38
C ILE A 348 -8.82 14.44 10.99
N LEU A 349 -9.82 14.01 10.22
CA LEU A 349 -11.22 13.98 10.67
C LEU A 349 -11.43 13.08 11.88
N ILE A 350 -10.83 11.88 11.89
CA ILE A 350 -10.89 10.98 13.04
C ILE A 350 -10.20 11.60 14.27
N SER A 351 -9.04 12.21 14.08
CA SER A 351 -8.34 12.91 15.18
C SER A 351 -9.18 14.06 15.75
N LYS A 352 -9.90 14.79 14.90
CA LYS A 352 -10.82 15.86 15.32
C LYS A 352 -12.01 15.33 16.11
N LEU A 353 -12.63 14.22 15.67
CA LEU A 353 -13.69 13.55 16.44
C LEU A 353 -13.22 13.10 17.83
N HIS A 354 -11.93 12.77 17.95
CA HIS A 354 -11.30 12.39 19.22
C HIS A 354 -10.66 13.56 19.99
N ASN A 355 -10.86 14.80 19.55
CA ASN A 355 -10.29 16.02 20.16
C ASN A 355 -8.76 15.98 20.34
N ILE A 356 -8.06 15.34 19.39
CA ILE A 356 -6.60 15.31 19.37
C ILE A 356 -6.06 16.71 18.99
N PRO A 357 -5.05 17.23 19.70
CA PRO A 357 -4.55 18.58 19.47
C PRO A 357 -3.85 18.69 18.09
N PRO A 358 -3.92 19.87 17.43
CA PRO A 358 -3.34 20.11 16.10
C PRO A 358 -1.88 19.63 15.94
N ALA A 359 -1.01 19.93 16.90
CA ALA A 359 0.39 19.53 16.88
C ALA A 359 0.61 18.00 16.88
N ALA A 360 -0.30 17.23 17.46
CA ALA A 360 -0.25 15.77 17.42
C ALA A 360 -0.79 15.22 16.09
N ILE A 361 -1.81 15.88 15.51
CA ILE A 361 -2.31 15.56 14.17
C ILE A 361 -1.20 15.74 13.14
N GLU A 362 -0.53 16.90 13.15
CA GLU A 362 0.56 17.24 12.22
C GLU A 362 1.66 16.17 12.22
N LYS A 363 2.08 15.69 13.40
CA LYS A 363 3.09 14.62 13.54
C LYS A 363 2.65 13.29 12.94
N ALA A 364 1.35 13.01 12.91
CA ALA A 364 0.80 11.78 12.36
C ALA A 364 0.57 11.83 10.84
N LEU A 365 0.67 13.01 10.22
CA LEU A 365 0.39 13.18 8.79
C LEU A 365 1.52 12.63 7.90
N ARG A 366 1.08 12.10 6.77
CA ARG A 366 1.94 11.65 5.67
C ARG A 366 2.16 12.79 4.69
N LYS A 367 3.27 12.74 3.96
CA LYS A 367 3.59 13.64 2.86
C LYS A 367 2.49 13.61 1.79
N LEU A 368 2.00 14.79 1.40
CA LEU A 368 1.04 14.93 0.32
C LEU A 368 1.67 14.84 -1.07
N TYR A 369 0.84 14.63 -2.09
CA TYR A 369 1.33 14.66 -3.45
C TYR A 369 1.47 16.10 -3.96
N ILE A 370 0.44 16.94 -3.81
CA ILE A 370 0.47 18.37 -4.15
C ILE A 370 1.08 19.15 -2.99
N GLU A 371 2.02 20.05 -3.30
CA GLU A 371 2.67 20.91 -2.31
C GLU A 371 1.98 22.27 -2.24
#